data_AF-A0A6P1NTL6-F1
#
_entry.id   AF-A0A6P1NTL6-F1
#
_cell.length_a   1.000
_cell.length_b   1.000
_cell.length_c   1.000
_cell.angle_alpha   90.00
_cell.angle_beta   90.00
_cell.angle_gamma   90.00
#
_symmetry.space_group_name_H-M   'P 1'
#
loop_
_entity.id
_entity.type
_entity.pdbx_description
1 polymer ?
#
loop_
_entity_poly.entity_id
_entity_poly.type
_entity_poly.pdbx_seq_one_letter_code
_entity_poly.pdbx_strand_id
1 'polypeptide(L)'
;MSEEEIILLITRELQNPTLGVTESYLEAHQPAISDGKIKIDRIDTEGTPNSAIVYVPVDGEYFHLAVYVDLEEKCVTGVGTESFNRLCFRATSEQYTLEELKGFTTLQATQGWRKGDLRKGTNVPYNFSSIEFMPNPEPDEFEDKLRKLLDFLEQDKEGVRHLVEKANGWLVASMDFHNGNGMLGGMRIDNTSIKRMEKLNLSIEFDLYASGNAFQE
;
A
#
# COMPACT_ATOMS: atom_id res chain seq x y z
N MET A 1 6.27 -21.23 -11.56
CA MET A 1 7.11 -21.52 -10.38
C MET A 1 6.21 -21.53 -9.16
N SER A 2 6.47 -22.37 -8.16
CA SER A 2 5.72 -22.36 -6.89
C SER A 2 6.16 -21.19 -6.00
N GLU A 3 5.31 -20.76 -5.07
CA GLU A 3 5.69 -19.77 -4.06
C GLU A 3 6.90 -20.23 -3.24
N GLU A 4 6.97 -21.52 -2.90
CA GLU A 4 8.10 -22.10 -2.16
C GLU A 4 9.44 -21.96 -2.90
N GLU A 5 9.44 -22.14 -4.22
CA GLU A 5 10.61 -21.92 -5.06
C GLU A 5 11.01 -20.43 -5.10
N ILE A 6 10.03 -19.50 -5.18
CA ILE A 6 10.28 -18.06 -5.14
C ILE A 6 10.93 -17.67 -3.79
N ILE A 7 10.34 -18.11 -2.68
CA ILE A 7 10.85 -17.86 -1.32
C ILE A 7 12.28 -18.38 -1.17
N LEU A 8 12.57 -19.56 -1.73
CA LEU A 8 13.93 -20.12 -1.69
C LEU A 8 14.93 -19.27 -2.47
N LEU A 9 14.56 -18.77 -3.66
CA LEU A 9 15.42 -17.92 -4.47
C LEU A 9 15.76 -16.61 -3.75
N ILE A 10 14.74 -15.92 -3.25
CA ILE A 10 14.96 -14.63 -2.58
C ILE A 10 15.68 -14.80 -1.25
N THR A 11 15.43 -15.89 -0.52
CA THR A 11 16.18 -16.20 0.71
C THR A 11 17.66 -16.43 0.41
N ARG A 12 17.99 -17.12 -0.69
CA ARG A 12 19.39 -17.33 -1.08
C ARG A 12 20.07 -16.02 -1.43
N GLU A 13 19.42 -15.17 -2.22
CA GLU A 13 19.97 -13.85 -2.57
C GLU A 13 20.18 -12.98 -1.33
N LEU A 14 19.22 -12.92 -0.41
CA LEU A 14 19.33 -12.09 0.79
C LEU A 14 20.32 -12.64 1.84
N GLN A 15 20.67 -13.93 1.79
CA GLN A 15 21.66 -14.54 2.69
C GLN A 15 23.06 -14.64 2.07
N ASN A 16 23.15 -14.80 0.75
CA ASN A 16 24.38 -14.92 -0.02
C ASN A 16 24.21 -14.10 -1.31
N PRO A 17 24.34 -12.76 -1.22
CA PRO A 17 24.08 -11.87 -2.33
C PRO A 17 24.88 -12.22 -3.59
N THR A 18 24.20 -12.18 -4.73
CA THR A 18 24.83 -12.31 -6.04
C THR A 18 24.77 -10.99 -6.82
N LEU A 19 23.84 -10.10 -6.47
CA LEU A 19 23.74 -8.77 -7.03
C LEU A 19 24.43 -7.76 -6.09
N GLY A 20 25.30 -6.91 -6.66
CA GLY A 20 25.98 -5.88 -5.86
C GLY A 20 25.01 -4.89 -5.20
N VAL A 21 23.82 -4.66 -5.78
CA VAL A 21 22.79 -3.81 -5.17
C VAL A 21 22.21 -4.45 -3.89
N THR A 22 22.09 -5.77 -3.85
CA THR A 22 21.65 -6.49 -2.65
C THR A 22 22.67 -6.31 -1.53
N GLU A 23 23.97 -6.43 -1.84
CA GLU A 23 25.04 -6.18 -0.86
C GLU A 23 24.92 -4.78 -0.25
N SER A 24 24.80 -3.75 -1.09
CA SER A 24 24.68 -2.35 -0.64
C SER A 24 23.44 -2.13 0.25
N TYR A 25 22.29 -2.72 -0.06
CA TYR A 25 21.12 -2.61 0.80
C TYR A 25 21.31 -3.31 2.15
N LEU A 26 21.95 -4.48 2.16
CA LEU A 26 22.15 -5.28 3.36
C LEU A 26 23.24 -4.70 4.29
N GLU A 27 24.09 -3.80 3.81
CA GLU A 27 25.01 -3.02 4.66
C GLU A 27 24.27 -2.04 5.57
N ALA A 28 23.17 -1.47 5.11
CA ALA A 28 22.39 -0.46 5.84
C ALA A 28 21.12 -1.03 6.50
N HIS A 29 20.55 -2.09 5.93
CA HIS A 29 19.22 -2.59 6.30
C HIS A 29 19.23 -4.09 6.57
N GLN A 30 18.43 -4.52 7.55
CA GLN A 30 18.27 -5.93 7.87
C GLN A 30 16.85 -6.38 7.50
N PRO A 31 16.69 -7.47 6.72
CA PRO A 31 15.38 -8.09 6.52
C PRO A 31 14.78 -8.50 7.87
N ALA A 32 13.50 -8.21 8.08
CA ALA A 32 12.83 -8.63 9.30
C ALA A 32 12.72 -10.17 9.35
N ILE A 33 12.94 -10.73 10.54
CA ILE A 33 12.93 -12.17 10.78
C ILE A 33 11.71 -12.55 11.63
N SER A 34 10.95 -13.56 11.19
CA SER A 34 9.88 -14.20 11.95
C SER A 34 10.10 -15.70 12.00
N ASP A 35 10.00 -16.30 13.18
CA ASP A 35 10.18 -17.75 13.38
C ASP A 35 11.50 -18.30 12.80
N GLY A 36 12.57 -17.50 12.89
CA GLY A 36 13.90 -17.85 12.38
C GLY A 36 14.05 -17.83 10.86
N LYS A 37 13.07 -17.28 10.13
CA LYS A 37 13.09 -17.12 8.67
C LYS A 37 12.88 -15.66 8.27
N ILE A 38 13.36 -15.30 7.08
CA ILE A 38 13.04 -14.00 6.48
C ILE A 38 11.53 -13.91 6.35
N LYS A 39 10.96 -12.85 6.92
CA LYS A 39 9.53 -12.55 6.82
C LYS A 39 9.24 -12.08 5.40
N ILE A 40 8.11 -12.51 4.86
CA ILE A 40 7.62 -12.10 3.55
C ILE A 40 6.21 -11.60 3.74
N ASP A 41 5.98 -10.33 3.43
CA ASP A 41 4.67 -9.71 3.61
C ASP A 41 3.76 -9.92 2.40
N ARG A 42 4.33 -10.08 1.20
CA ARG A 42 3.59 -10.41 -0.02
C ARG A 42 4.51 -10.97 -1.10
N ILE A 43 3.95 -11.87 -1.92
CA ILE A 43 4.48 -12.26 -3.23
C ILE A 43 3.44 -11.82 -4.26
N ASP A 44 3.81 -10.92 -5.16
CA ASP A 44 2.96 -10.47 -6.25
C ASP A 44 3.37 -11.12 -7.57
N THR A 45 2.42 -11.76 -8.23
CA THR A 45 2.59 -12.35 -9.57
C THR A 45 1.56 -11.82 -10.58
N GLU A 46 0.78 -10.80 -10.21
CA GLU A 46 -0.34 -10.26 -10.99
C GLU A 46 0.09 -9.14 -11.96
N GLY A 47 1.26 -8.55 -11.73
CA GLY A 47 1.80 -7.43 -12.50
C GLY A 47 2.34 -7.84 -13.87
N THR A 48 3.67 -7.82 -14.01
CA THR A 48 4.31 -8.11 -15.29
C THR A 48 4.33 -9.63 -15.56
N PRO A 49 3.91 -10.11 -16.75
CA PRO A 49 3.97 -11.52 -17.10
C PRO A 49 5.37 -12.10 -16.88
N ASN A 50 5.43 -13.34 -16.39
CA ASN A 50 6.66 -14.06 -16.07
C ASN A 50 7.56 -13.36 -15.03
N SER A 51 7.02 -12.43 -14.24
CA SER A 51 7.75 -11.81 -13.13
C SER A 51 7.00 -11.95 -11.81
N ALA A 52 7.74 -11.89 -10.72
CA ALA A 52 7.17 -11.69 -9.39
C ALA A 52 7.93 -10.59 -8.65
N ILE A 53 7.21 -9.91 -7.76
CA ILE A 53 7.78 -8.97 -6.79
C ILE A 53 7.55 -9.56 -5.41
N VAL A 54 8.62 -9.78 -4.65
CA VAL A 54 8.55 -10.23 -3.27
C VAL A 54 8.83 -9.06 -2.34
N TYR A 55 7.87 -8.74 -1.49
CA TYR A 55 7.97 -7.65 -0.53
C TYR A 55 8.48 -8.18 0.81
N VAL A 56 9.72 -7.84 1.13
CA VAL A 56 10.40 -8.24 2.35
C VAL A 56 10.47 -7.02 3.28
N PRO A 57 9.80 -7.04 4.45
CA PRO A 57 9.89 -5.94 5.39
C PRO A 57 11.32 -5.77 5.91
N VAL A 58 11.74 -4.53 6.12
CA VAL A 58 13.00 -4.18 6.77
C VAL A 58 12.75 -3.97 8.27
N ASP A 59 13.63 -4.50 9.12
CA ASP A 59 13.49 -4.38 10.57
C ASP A 59 13.56 -2.92 11.02
N GLY A 60 12.57 -2.48 11.80
CA GLY A 60 12.48 -1.12 12.32
C GLY A 60 12.09 -0.04 11.29
N GLU A 61 11.81 -0.40 10.04
CA GLU A 61 11.52 0.53 8.95
C GLU A 61 10.11 0.32 8.38
N TYR A 62 9.53 1.36 7.77
CA TYR A 62 8.19 1.29 7.16
C TYR A 62 8.19 0.75 5.73
N PHE A 63 9.31 0.91 5.01
CA PHE A 63 9.46 0.49 3.62
C PHE A 63 9.83 -1.00 3.51
N HIS A 64 9.73 -1.54 2.30
CA HIS A 64 10.08 -2.93 2.00
C HIS A 64 11.26 -3.00 1.05
N LEU A 65 12.04 -4.07 1.14
CA LEU A 65 12.85 -4.51 0.00
C LEU A 65 11.91 -5.19 -1.00
N ALA A 66 11.84 -4.66 -2.21
CA ALA A 66 11.18 -5.27 -3.35
C ALA A 66 12.21 -6.10 -4.12
N VAL A 67 12.05 -7.43 -4.07
CA VAL A 67 12.92 -8.38 -4.76
C VAL A 67 12.22 -8.84 -6.04
N TYR A 68 12.80 -8.52 -7.19
CA TYR A 68 12.26 -8.85 -8.50
C TYR A 68 12.76 -10.23 -8.95
N VAL A 69 11.84 -11.11 -9.32
CA VAL A 69 12.14 -12.48 -9.71
C VAL A 69 11.63 -12.72 -11.12
N ASP A 70 12.49 -13.25 -11.99
CA ASP A 70 12.08 -13.80 -13.27
C ASP A 70 11.58 -15.23 -13.05
N LEU A 71 10.32 -15.48 -13.38
CA LEU A 71 9.65 -16.77 -13.16
C LEU A 71 10.01 -17.80 -14.25
N GLU A 72 10.51 -17.36 -15.39
CA GLU A 72 10.90 -18.20 -16.52
C GLU A 72 12.37 -18.66 -16.35
N GLU A 73 13.27 -17.70 -16.13
CA GLU A 73 14.70 -17.93 -15.89
C GLU A 73 15.00 -18.39 -14.45
N LYS A 74 14.02 -18.28 -13.55
CA LYS A 74 14.10 -18.70 -12.14
C LYS A 74 15.26 -18.04 -11.38
N CYS A 75 15.41 -16.73 -11.54
CA CYS A 75 16.48 -15.96 -10.91
C CYS A 75 15.98 -14.65 -10.32
N VAL A 76 16.73 -14.11 -9.36
CA VAL A 76 16.52 -12.74 -8.89
C VAL A 76 17.18 -11.80 -9.89
N THR A 77 16.43 -10.82 -10.39
CA THR A 77 16.88 -9.88 -11.41
C THR A 77 17.17 -8.49 -10.85
N GLY A 78 16.69 -8.18 -9.65
CA GLY A 78 16.93 -6.92 -8.98
C GLY A 78 16.44 -6.91 -7.54
N VAL A 79 16.97 -5.97 -6.77
CA VAL A 79 16.46 -5.58 -5.46
C VAL A 79 16.34 -4.07 -5.44
N GLY A 80 15.23 -3.55 -4.94
CA GLY A 80 14.99 -2.13 -4.71
C GLY A 80 14.28 -1.89 -3.39
N THR A 81 14.02 -0.63 -3.07
CA THR A 81 13.13 -0.26 -1.95
C THR A 81 11.76 0.12 -2.49
N GLU A 82 10.70 -0.44 -1.93
CA GLU A 82 9.32 0.01 -2.17
C GLU A 82 8.85 0.83 -0.97
N SER A 83 8.26 1.99 -1.21
CA SER A 83 7.70 2.82 -0.14
C SER A 83 6.53 2.13 0.54
N PHE A 84 6.31 2.48 1.81
CA PHE A 84 5.05 2.11 2.42
C PHE A 84 3.93 2.84 1.68
N ASN A 85 2.99 2.09 1.08
CA ASN A 85 1.88 2.65 0.33
C ASN A 85 0.55 2.25 0.96
N ARG A 86 -0.21 3.23 1.45
CA ARG A 86 -1.57 3.04 1.93
C ARG A 86 -2.52 3.85 1.07
N LEU A 87 -3.48 3.18 0.44
CA LEU A 87 -4.52 3.84 -0.33
C LEU A 87 -5.90 3.38 0.12
N CYS A 88 -6.77 4.32 0.46
CA CYS A 88 -8.16 4.03 0.80
C CYS A 88 -9.11 5.08 0.24
N PHE A 89 -10.37 4.70 0.03
CA PHE A 89 -11.46 5.68 -0.01
C PHE A 89 -11.89 5.99 1.42
N ARG A 90 -12.06 7.27 1.74
CA ARG A 90 -12.58 7.74 3.01
C ARG A 90 -13.79 8.63 2.76
N ALA A 91 -14.85 8.41 3.53
CA ALA A 91 -15.96 9.35 3.65
C ALA A 91 -16.08 9.80 5.10
N THR A 92 -16.36 11.08 5.32
CA THR A 92 -16.50 11.71 6.63
C THR A 92 -17.74 12.60 6.70
N SER A 93 -18.44 12.58 7.84
CA SER A 93 -19.57 13.49 8.04
C SER A 93 -19.71 13.92 9.49
N GLU A 94 -19.97 15.21 9.68
CA GLU A 94 -20.41 15.75 10.97
C GLU A 94 -21.91 15.57 11.23
N GLN A 95 -22.68 15.26 10.17
CA GLN A 95 -24.14 15.15 10.16
C GLN A 95 -24.60 13.70 10.28
N TYR A 96 -23.99 12.79 9.52
CA TYR A 96 -24.36 11.38 9.49
C TYR A 96 -23.59 10.56 10.52
N THR A 97 -24.29 9.60 11.12
CA THR A 97 -23.71 8.57 11.99
C THR A 97 -22.95 7.52 11.17
N LEU A 98 -22.10 6.74 11.83
CA LEU A 98 -21.40 5.62 11.19
C LEU A 98 -22.33 4.63 10.46
N GLU A 99 -23.49 4.33 11.04
CA GLU A 99 -24.42 3.37 10.44
C GLU A 99 -25.17 3.97 9.24
N GLU A 100 -25.50 5.26 9.27
CA GLU A 100 -26.05 5.97 8.10
C GLU A 100 -25.04 6.06 6.96
N LEU A 101 -23.76 6.30 7.27
CA LEU A 101 -22.69 6.28 6.26
C LEU A 101 -22.58 4.91 5.59
N LYS A 102 -22.56 3.82 6.38
CA LYS A 102 -22.59 2.46 5.83
C LYS A 102 -23.84 2.20 4.99
N GLY A 103 -24.97 2.81 5.34
CA GLY A 103 -26.22 2.69 4.60
C GLY A 103 -26.24 3.37 3.23
N PHE A 104 -25.24 4.21 2.89
CA PHE A 104 -25.18 4.83 1.56
C PHE A 104 -24.69 3.90 0.47
N THR A 105 -24.05 2.79 0.81
CA THR A 105 -23.49 1.83 -0.15
C THR A 105 -23.72 0.40 0.32
N THR A 106 -23.69 -0.53 -0.63
CA THR A 106 -23.70 -1.97 -0.40
C THR A 106 -22.30 -2.53 -0.08
N LEU A 107 -21.24 -1.73 -0.28
CA LEU A 107 -19.86 -2.13 -0.02
C LEU A 107 -19.62 -2.31 1.49
N GLN A 108 -18.89 -3.37 1.84
CA GLN A 108 -18.45 -3.58 3.21
C GLN A 108 -17.24 -2.69 3.52
N ALA A 109 -17.40 -1.78 4.48
CA ALA A 109 -16.31 -0.93 4.95
C ALA A 109 -15.23 -1.78 5.63
N THR A 110 -13.96 -1.45 5.36
CA THR A 110 -12.80 -2.05 6.03
C THR A 110 -12.75 -1.60 7.48
N GLN A 111 -12.99 -0.30 7.73
CA GLN A 111 -13.03 0.27 9.05
C GLN A 111 -13.87 1.55 9.09
N GLY A 112 -14.07 2.09 10.28
CA GLY A 112 -14.76 3.36 10.49
C GLY A 112 -14.82 3.71 11.98
N TRP A 113 -15.22 4.94 12.27
CA TRP A 113 -15.38 5.45 13.63
C TRP A 113 -16.62 6.31 13.74
N ARG A 114 -17.14 6.42 14.96
CA ARG A 114 -18.26 7.29 15.29
C ARG A 114 -17.75 8.63 15.77
N LYS A 115 -18.53 9.68 15.51
CA LYS A 115 -18.37 10.96 16.21
C LYS A 115 -18.40 10.73 17.72
N GLY A 116 -17.40 11.25 18.43
CA GLY A 116 -17.20 11.07 19.86
C GLY A 116 -16.25 9.94 20.24
N ASP A 117 -15.94 9.00 19.34
CA ASP A 117 -14.92 7.98 19.60
C ASP A 117 -13.55 8.65 19.81
N LEU A 118 -12.71 8.08 20.67
CA LEU A 118 -11.36 8.58 20.90
C LEU A 118 -10.44 8.18 19.74
N ARG A 119 -9.65 9.14 19.25
CA ARG A 119 -8.59 8.87 18.27
C ARG A 119 -7.57 7.90 18.88
N LYS A 120 -7.18 6.89 18.10
CA LYS A 120 -6.23 5.85 18.53
C LYS A 120 -4.95 6.48 19.12
N GLY A 121 -4.60 6.08 20.34
CA GLY A 121 -3.40 6.56 21.03
C GLY A 121 -3.49 7.97 21.63
N THR A 122 -4.68 8.59 21.63
CA THR A 122 -4.88 9.93 22.20
C THR A 122 -6.18 10.03 23.01
N ASN A 123 -6.32 11.09 23.80
CA ASN A 123 -7.57 11.41 24.51
C ASN A 123 -8.45 12.43 23.75
N VAL A 124 -8.21 12.63 22.46
CA VAL A 124 -8.96 13.59 21.64
C VAL A 124 -10.09 12.85 20.91
N PRO A 125 -11.37 13.23 21.11
CA PRO A 125 -12.48 12.61 20.40
C PRO A 125 -12.56 13.08 18.94
N TYR A 126 -13.13 12.25 18.06
CA TYR A 126 -13.52 12.68 16.71
C TYR A 126 -14.75 13.59 16.75
N ASN A 127 -14.73 14.69 15.99
CA ASN A 127 -15.86 15.59 15.80
C ASN A 127 -16.79 15.18 14.63
N PHE A 128 -16.46 14.09 13.94
CA PHE A 128 -17.18 13.54 12.78
C PHE A 128 -17.18 12.00 12.82
N SER A 129 -18.10 11.38 12.09
CA SER A 129 -18.08 9.93 11.81
C SER A 129 -17.37 9.67 10.48
N SER A 130 -16.79 8.47 10.31
CA SER A 130 -16.12 8.10 9.07
C SER A 130 -16.26 6.62 8.73
N ILE A 131 -16.23 6.31 7.44
CA ILE A 131 -16.00 4.96 6.91
C ILE A 131 -14.82 4.97 5.94
N GLU A 132 -14.12 3.85 5.87
CA GLU A 132 -12.99 3.65 4.96
C GLU A 132 -13.06 2.31 4.24
N PHE A 133 -12.61 2.30 2.98
CA PHE A 133 -12.45 1.09 2.17
C PHE A 133 -11.00 0.99 1.71
N MET A 134 -10.36 -0.13 2.03
CA MET A 134 -8.96 -0.43 1.73
C MET A 134 -8.88 -1.91 1.30
N PRO A 135 -9.23 -2.22 0.05
CA PRO A 135 -9.30 -3.60 -0.45
C PRO A 135 -7.92 -4.24 -0.65
N ASN A 136 -6.85 -3.45 -0.64
CA ASN A 136 -5.47 -3.90 -0.81
C ASN A 136 -4.57 -3.39 0.35
N PRO A 137 -4.67 -4.03 1.54
CA PRO A 137 -3.94 -3.61 2.74
C PRO A 137 -2.46 -4.04 2.76
N GLU A 138 -2.08 -5.03 1.96
CA GLU A 138 -0.72 -5.58 1.87
C GLU A 138 0.24 -4.60 1.16
N PRO A 139 1.57 -4.72 1.29
CA PRO A 139 2.51 -3.91 0.51
C PRO A 139 2.23 -4.03 -1.00
N ASP A 140 2.36 -2.93 -1.73
CA ASP A 140 2.17 -2.91 -3.18
C ASP A 140 2.62 -1.58 -3.76
N GLU A 141 2.77 -1.54 -5.07
CA GLU A 141 2.89 -0.31 -5.84
C GLU A 141 1.60 0.54 -5.75
N PHE A 142 1.75 1.87 -5.80
CA PHE A 142 0.63 2.82 -5.72
C PHE A 142 -0.41 2.59 -6.82
N GLU A 143 0.06 2.38 -8.06
CA GLU A 143 -0.75 2.18 -9.25
C GLU A 143 -1.67 0.97 -9.10
N ASP A 144 -1.16 -0.13 -8.55
CA ASP A 144 -1.91 -1.36 -8.35
C ASP A 144 -2.90 -1.25 -7.19
N LYS A 145 -2.53 -0.56 -6.11
CA LYS A 145 -3.48 -0.16 -5.06
C LYS A 145 -4.61 0.70 -5.61
N LEU A 146 -4.31 1.67 -6.48
CA LEU A 146 -5.33 2.54 -7.07
C LEU A 146 -6.28 1.76 -7.97
N ARG A 147 -5.74 0.90 -8.84
CA ARG A 147 -6.54 0.04 -9.71
C ARG A 147 -7.47 -0.87 -8.90
N LYS A 148 -6.94 -1.60 -7.91
CA LYS A 148 -7.70 -2.49 -7.03
C LYS A 148 -8.76 -1.74 -6.21
N LEU A 149 -8.44 -0.53 -5.73
CA LEU A 149 -9.42 0.31 -5.04
C LEU A 149 -10.54 0.75 -5.98
N LEU A 150 -10.23 1.22 -7.18
CA LEU A 150 -11.25 1.61 -8.16
C LEU A 150 -12.11 0.41 -8.58
N ASP A 151 -11.52 -0.79 -8.77
CA ASP A 151 -12.25 -2.02 -9.05
C ASP A 151 -13.26 -2.34 -7.95
N PHE A 152 -12.86 -2.16 -6.69
CA PHE A 152 -13.73 -2.35 -5.54
C PHE A 152 -14.86 -1.32 -5.47
N LEU A 153 -14.54 -0.03 -5.61
CA LEU A 153 -15.52 1.06 -5.55
C LEU A 153 -16.56 0.97 -6.67
N GLU A 154 -16.14 0.53 -7.87
CA GLU A 154 -17.03 0.39 -9.02
C GLU A 154 -18.06 -0.73 -8.90
N GLN A 155 -17.98 -1.59 -7.88
CA GLN A 155 -19.01 -2.58 -7.56
C GLN A 155 -20.31 -1.91 -7.09
N ASP A 156 -20.25 -0.67 -6.58
CA ASP A 156 -21.41 0.14 -6.21
C ASP A 156 -21.18 1.63 -6.49
N LYS A 157 -21.19 1.98 -7.78
CA LYS A 157 -20.91 3.35 -8.26
C LYS A 157 -21.85 4.39 -7.65
N GLU A 158 -23.14 4.08 -7.56
CA GLU A 158 -24.14 5.01 -7.02
C GLU A 158 -23.94 5.22 -5.52
N GLY A 159 -23.66 4.16 -4.77
CA GLY A 159 -23.36 4.28 -3.34
C GLY A 159 -22.10 5.08 -3.06
N VAL A 160 -21.04 4.88 -3.87
CA VAL A 160 -19.80 5.67 -3.78
C VAL A 160 -20.06 7.13 -4.11
N ARG A 161 -20.84 7.44 -5.17
CA ARG A 161 -21.21 8.82 -5.50
C ARG A 161 -22.01 9.48 -4.39
N HIS A 162 -22.94 8.76 -3.74
CA HIS A 162 -23.64 9.28 -2.57
C HIS A 162 -22.69 9.62 -1.42
N LEU A 163 -21.69 8.77 -1.17
CA LEU A 163 -20.67 9.04 -0.16
C LEU A 163 -19.86 10.29 -0.50
N VAL A 164 -19.47 10.45 -1.76
CA VAL A 164 -18.77 11.65 -2.25
C VAL A 164 -19.62 12.91 -2.02
N GLU A 165 -20.87 12.89 -2.48
CA GLU A 165 -21.75 14.06 -2.51
C GLU A 165 -22.31 14.45 -1.13
N LYS A 166 -22.60 13.47 -0.26
CA LYS A 166 -23.28 13.70 1.03
C LYS A 166 -22.35 13.60 2.24
N ALA A 167 -21.22 12.93 2.10
CA ALA A 167 -20.34 12.59 3.22
C ALA A 167 -18.87 12.82 2.89
N ASN A 168 -18.56 13.88 2.14
CA ASN A 168 -17.20 14.30 1.80
C ASN A 168 -16.32 13.08 1.49
N GLY A 169 -16.59 12.39 0.39
CA GLY A 169 -15.84 11.20 -0.01
C GLY A 169 -14.62 11.55 -0.86
N TRP A 170 -13.44 11.02 -0.55
CA TRP A 170 -12.22 11.17 -1.35
C TRP A 170 -11.27 9.98 -1.20
N LEU A 171 -10.28 9.88 -2.09
CA LEU A 171 -9.17 8.94 -1.95
C LEU A 171 -8.07 9.54 -1.08
N VAL A 172 -7.51 8.77 -0.16
CA VAL A 172 -6.37 9.15 0.68
C VAL A 172 -5.21 8.22 0.36
N ALA A 173 -4.14 8.78 -0.19
CA ALA A 173 -2.87 8.11 -0.42
C ALA A 173 -1.86 8.56 0.64
N SER A 174 -1.56 7.69 1.60
CA SER A 174 -0.50 7.92 2.58
C SER A 174 0.72 7.10 2.20
N MET A 175 1.86 7.77 1.98
CA MET A 175 3.09 7.13 1.53
C MET A 175 4.27 7.51 2.41
N ASP A 176 5.10 6.53 2.78
CA ASP A 176 6.33 6.77 3.54
C ASP A 176 7.53 6.25 2.75
N PHE A 177 8.36 7.18 2.30
CA PHE A 177 9.53 6.90 1.47
C PHE A 177 10.79 6.79 2.31
N HIS A 178 11.70 5.93 1.86
CA HIS A 178 13.02 5.84 2.44
C HIS A 178 13.83 7.14 2.20
N ASN A 179 14.25 7.79 3.27
CA ASN A 179 14.96 9.07 3.26
C ASN A 179 16.34 8.97 2.58
N GLY A 180 16.97 7.79 2.56
CA GLY A 180 18.28 7.58 1.93
C GLY A 180 18.28 7.68 0.40
N ASN A 181 17.14 7.61 -0.27
CA ASN A 181 17.08 7.57 -1.74
C ASN A 181 17.32 8.93 -2.42
N GLY A 182 17.40 10.03 -1.65
CA GLY A 182 17.64 11.40 -2.15
C GLY A 182 16.50 12.00 -2.99
N MET A 183 15.63 11.16 -3.56
CA MET A 183 14.40 11.50 -4.26
C MET A 183 13.29 10.57 -3.76
N LEU A 184 12.11 11.13 -3.47
CA LEU A 184 10.95 10.37 -2.96
C LEU A 184 10.30 9.48 -4.03
N GLY A 185 10.84 9.38 -5.24
CA GLY A 185 10.14 8.77 -6.37
C GLY A 185 8.96 9.62 -6.85
N GLY A 186 8.07 9.01 -7.64
CA GLY A 186 6.90 9.69 -8.19
C GLY A 186 5.73 8.72 -8.36
N MET A 187 4.52 9.25 -8.23
CA MET A 187 3.28 8.51 -8.41
C MET A 187 2.72 8.81 -9.79
N ARG A 188 2.24 7.79 -10.50
CA ARG A 188 1.59 7.96 -11.79
C ARG A 188 0.13 7.56 -11.67
N ILE A 189 -0.76 8.52 -11.92
CA ILE A 189 -2.16 8.20 -12.20
C ILE A 189 -2.31 8.15 -13.72
N ASP A 190 -2.58 6.97 -14.26
CA ASP A 190 -2.76 6.80 -15.70
C ASP A 190 -4.11 7.36 -16.19
N ASN A 191 -4.22 7.57 -17.51
CA ASN A 191 -5.45 8.12 -18.12
C ASN A 191 -6.68 7.26 -17.86
N THR A 192 -6.51 5.94 -17.70
CA THR A 192 -7.61 5.02 -17.39
C THR A 192 -8.14 5.29 -15.98
N SER A 193 -7.25 5.35 -15.00
CA SER A 193 -7.58 5.61 -13.60
C SER A 193 -8.18 7.01 -13.41
N ILE A 194 -7.64 8.03 -14.07
CA ILE A 194 -8.23 9.39 -14.06
C ILE A 194 -9.69 9.36 -14.52
N LYS A 195 -10.00 8.68 -15.62
CA LYS A 195 -11.38 8.56 -16.13
C LYS A 195 -12.30 7.78 -15.21
N ARG A 196 -11.78 6.78 -14.50
CA ARG A 196 -12.54 5.99 -13.52
C ARG A 196 -12.85 6.84 -12.28
N MET A 197 -11.86 7.59 -11.79
CA MET A 197 -12.03 8.55 -10.71
C MET A 197 -13.08 9.62 -11.06
N GLU A 198 -13.01 10.19 -12.27
CA GLU A 198 -13.96 11.19 -12.74
C GLU A 198 -15.41 10.68 -12.75
N LYS A 199 -15.65 9.45 -13.24
CA LYS A 199 -17.00 8.83 -13.22
C LYS A 199 -17.59 8.68 -11.83
N LEU A 200 -16.74 8.48 -10.83
CA LEU A 200 -17.10 8.37 -9.42
C LEU A 200 -17.07 9.72 -8.69
N ASN A 201 -16.73 10.82 -9.39
CA ASN A 201 -16.54 12.16 -8.84
C ASN A 201 -15.46 12.22 -7.73
N LEU A 202 -14.42 11.40 -7.84
CA LEU A 202 -13.37 11.28 -6.83
C LEU A 202 -12.28 12.34 -6.98
N SER A 203 -11.90 12.93 -5.85
CA SER A 203 -10.60 13.57 -5.66
C SER A 203 -9.62 12.62 -4.96
N ILE A 204 -8.34 12.96 -4.97
CA ILE A 204 -7.30 12.25 -4.22
C ILE A 204 -6.44 13.25 -3.43
N GLU A 205 -6.16 12.89 -2.19
CA GLU A 205 -5.26 13.57 -1.27
C GLU A 205 -4.00 12.74 -1.10
N PHE A 206 -2.84 13.41 -1.04
CA PHE A 206 -1.54 12.78 -0.88
C PHE A 206 -0.88 13.25 0.42
N ASP A 207 -0.72 12.32 1.35
CA ASP A 207 0.03 12.49 2.59
C ASP A 207 1.40 11.81 2.42
N LEU A 208 2.42 12.61 2.10
CA LEU A 208 3.76 12.11 1.80
C LEU A 208 4.70 12.33 2.98
N TYR A 209 5.37 11.26 3.39
CA TYR A 209 6.34 11.24 4.48
C TYR A 209 7.69 10.72 3.97
N ALA A 210 8.77 11.10 4.66
CA ALA A 210 10.08 10.53 4.45
C ALA A 210 10.66 10.12 5.80
N SER A 211 11.06 8.87 5.93
CA SER A 211 11.60 8.30 7.16
C SER A 211 12.72 7.30 6.88
N GLY A 212 13.32 6.76 7.94
CA GLY A 212 14.40 5.77 7.87
C GLY A 212 15.81 6.34 7.85
N ASN A 213 16.77 5.44 8.08
CA ASN A 213 18.19 5.77 8.20
C ASN A 213 18.84 6.00 6.83
N ALA A 214 19.66 7.04 6.70
CA ALA A 214 20.42 7.25 5.47
C ALA A 214 21.45 6.12 5.25
N PHE A 215 21.79 5.86 3.98
CA PHE A 215 22.89 4.97 3.62
C PHE A 215 24.21 5.50 4.21
N GLN A 216 25.11 4.59 4.61
CA GLN A 216 26.44 4.98 5.05
C GLN A 216 27.27 5.45 3.85
N GLU A 217 27.96 6.60 3.99
CA GLU A 217 28.89 7.15 2.98
C GLU A 217 30.26 6.48 3.03
#